data_AF-F4MX27-F1
#
_entry.id   AF-F4MX27-F1
#
_cell.length_a   1.000
_cell.length_b   1.000
_cell.length_c   1.000
_cell.angle_alpha   90.00
_cell.angle_beta   90.00
_cell.angle_gamma   90.00
#
_symmetry.space_group_name_H-M   'P 1'
#
loop_
_entity.id
_entity.type
_entity.pdbx_description
1 polymer ?
#
loop_
_entity_poly.entity_id
_entity_poly.type
_entity_poly.pdbx_seq_one_letter_code
_entity_poly.pdbx_strand_id
1 'polypeptide(L)' 'MLKESAPQQYQLEMVTLEELVPQHHLVRKVDAAINFEFIRDEVAHLIVTTTAARH' A
#
# COMPACT_ATOMS: atom_id res chain seq x y z
N MET A 1 -33.71 -10.63 16.22
CA MET A 1 -33.27 -11.30 14.96
C MET A 1 -32.04 -10.56 14.47
N LEU A 2 -30.88 -11.22 14.43
CA LEU A 2 -29.64 -10.63 13.93
C LEU A 2 -29.72 -10.66 12.40
N LYS A 3 -29.71 -9.50 11.74
CA LYS A 3 -29.58 -9.43 10.28
C LYS A 3 -28.20 -9.97 9.94
N GLU A 4 -28.15 -11.05 9.18
CA GLU A 4 -26.91 -11.53 8.58
C GLU A 4 -26.32 -10.37 7.75
N SER A 5 -25.09 -9.97 8.08
CA SER A 5 -24.36 -8.97 7.31
C SER A 5 -24.19 -9.54 5.90
N ALA A 6 -24.94 -9.00 4.95
CA ALA A 6 -24.78 -9.36 3.54
C ALA A 6 -23.29 -9.21 3.16
N PRO A 7 -22.74 -10.12 2.34
CA PRO A 7 -21.33 -10.05 1.95
C PRO A 7 -21.06 -8.66 1.37
N GLN A 8 -20.11 -7.94 1.97
CA GLN A 8 -19.75 -6.60 1.55
C GLN A 8 -19.08 -6.72 0.18
N GLN A 9 -19.88 -6.53 -0.87
CA GLN A 9 -19.42 -6.61 -2.25
C GLN A 9 -18.52 -5.40 -2.50
N TYR A 10 -17.21 -5.61 -2.47
CA TYR A 10 -16.24 -4.60 -2.87
C TYR A 10 -16.43 -4.34 -4.37
N GLN A 11 -16.90 -3.13 -4.70
CA GLN A 11 -16.88 -2.66 -6.08
C GLN A 11 -15.43 -2.32 -6.44
N LEU A 12 -15.01 -2.71 -7.64
CA LEU A 12 -13.71 -2.26 -8.16
C LEU A 12 -13.83 -0.79 -8.54
N GLU A 13 -13.03 0.06 -7.90
CA GLU A 13 -12.92 1.48 -8.20
C GLU A 13 -11.57 1.74 -8.89
N MET A 14 -11.62 2.38 -10.06
CA MET A 14 -10.41 2.81 -10.76
C MET A 14 -10.01 4.17 -10.20
N VAL A 15 -8.94 4.20 -9.42
CA VAL A 15 -8.40 5.41 -8.80
C VAL A 15 -7.00 5.71 -9.33
N THR A 16 -6.67 6.99 -9.46
CA THR A 16 -5.32 7.42 -9.85
C THR A 16 -4.39 7.50 -8.63
N LEU A 17 -3.08 7.47 -8.87
CA LEU A 17 -2.10 7.61 -7.78
C LEU A 17 -2.16 9.02 -7.16
N GLU A 18 -2.52 10.02 -7.95
CA GLU A 18 -2.78 11.40 -7.53
C GLU A 18 -3.97 11.50 -6.57
N GLU A 19 -5.02 10.69 -6.78
CA GLU A 19 -6.18 10.61 -5.88
C GLU A 19 -5.83 9.90 -4.57
N LEU A 20 -5.09 8.80 -4.65
CA LEU A 20 -4.67 8.03 -3.47
C LEU A 20 -3.63 8.78 -2.62
N VAL A 21 -2.76 9.54 -3.27
CA VAL A 21 -1.71 10.31 -2.60
C VAL A 21 -1.67 11.73 -3.18
N PRO A 22 -2.54 12.64 -2.72
CA PRO A 22 -2.57 14.02 -3.21
C PRO A 22 -1.27 14.79 -2.93
N GLN A 23 -1.01 15.86 -3.69
CA GLN A 23 0.23 16.65 -3.54
C GLN A 23 0.48 17.19 -2.13
N HIS A 24 -0.58 17.60 -1.42
CA HIS A 24 -0.49 18.18 -0.07
C HIS A 24 -0.54 17.12 1.04
N HIS A 25 -0.55 15.84 0.69
CA HIS A 25 -0.65 14.73 1.62
C HIS A 25 0.61 14.62 2.50
N LEU A 26 0.43 14.24 3.75
CA LEU A 26 1.53 14.12 4.72
C LEU A 26 2.62 13.18 4.22
N VAL A 27 2.24 12.05 3.61
CA VAL A 27 3.21 11.08 3.05
C VAL A 27 4.19 11.74 2.08
N ARG A 28 3.73 12.60 1.16
CA ARG A 28 4.61 13.32 0.23
C ARG A 28 5.49 14.35 0.93
N LYS A 29 4.97 15.01 1.97
CA LYS A 29 5.76 15.94 2.78
C LYS A 29 6.87 15.22 3.55
N VAL A 30 6.59 14.03 4.07
CA VAL A 30 7.57 13.21 4.78
C VAL A 30 8.62 12.67 3.80
N ASP A 31 8.22 12.17 2.63
CA ASP A 31 9.12 11.73 1.56
C ASP A 31 10.07 12.83 1.10
N ALA A 32 9.58 14.07 0.97
CA ALA A 32 10.41 15.23 0.65
C ALA A 32 11.37 15.65 1.77
N ALA A 33 11.07 15.31 3.03
CA ALA A 33 11.85 15.72 4.19
C ALA A 33 12.85 14.65 4.65
N ILE A 34 12.63 13.37 4.33
CA ILE A 34 13.39 12.24 4.85
C ILE A 34 13.72 11.27 3.72
N ASN A 35 15.01 10.96 3.55
CA ASN A 35 15.44 9.92 2.64
C ASN A 35 15.23 8.53 3.28
N PHE A 36 14.29 7.75 2.74
CA PHE A 36 13.95 6.41 3.22
C PHE A 36 14.73 5.27 2.57
N GLU A 37 15.76 5.55 1.77
CA GLU A 37 16.48 4.50 1.04
C GLU A 37 17.08 3.44 1.98
N PHE A 38 17.45 3.80 3.21
CA PHE A 38 17.93 2.88 4.24
C PHE A 38 16.95 1.74 4.55
N ILE A 39 15.64 1.96 4.41
CA ILE A 39 14.62 0.93 4.70
C ILE A 39 14.81 -0.27 3.77
N ARG A 40 15.24 -0.05 2.52
CA ARG A 40 15.44 -1.14 1.56
C ARG A 40 16.52 -2.12 2.00
N ASP A 41 17.61 -1.59 2.54
CA ASP A 41 18.71 -2.39 3.06
C ASP A 41 18.27 -3.15 4.32
N GLU A 42 17.56 -2.48 5.23
CA GLU A 42 17.06 -3.08 6.47
C GLU A 42 16.07 -4.22 6.21
N VAL A 43 15.17 -4.08 5.22
CA VAL A 43 14.13 -5.08 4.92
C VAL A 43 14.47 -6.01 3.76
N ALA A 44 15.69 -5.94 3.22
CA ALA A 44 16.12 -6.74 2.06
C ALA A 44 15.88 -8.24 2.25
N HIS A 45 16.07 -8.73 3.48
CA HIS A 45 15.87 -10.12 3.87
C HIS A 45 14.39 -10.57 3.81
N LEU A 46 13.42 -9.65 3.85
CA LEU A 46 11.98 -9.97 3.79
C LEU A 46 11.49 -10.12 2.35
N ILE A 47 12.06 -9.39 1.40
CA ILE A 47 11.57 -9.32 0.01
C ILE A 47 11.86 -10.62 -0.77
N VAL A 48 12.92 -11.35 -0.43
CA VAL A 48 13.34 -12.56 -1.16
C VAL A 48 12.35 -13.74 -1.04
N THR A 49 11.35 -13.66 -0.16
CA THR A 49 10.37 -14.73 0.06
C THR A 49 9.21 -14.74 -0.94
N THR A 50 8.99 -13.63 -1.68
CA THR A 50 7.80 -13.49 -2.55
C THR A 50 8.03 -13.92 -4.01
N THR A 51 9.27 -14.27 -4.38
CA THR A 51 9.61 -14.72 -5.75
C THR A 51 9.65 -16.26 -5.90
N ALA A 52 9.42 -17.03 -4.83
CA ALA A 52 9.48 -18.50 -4.85
C ALA A 52 8.12 -19.21 -5.05
N ALA A 53 7.10 -18.53 -5.59
CA ALA A 53 5.81 -19.15 -5.93
C ALA A 53 5.24 -18.59 -7.24
N ARG A 54 5.99 -18.73 -8.33
CA ARG A 54 5.42 -18.72 -9.68
C ARG A 54 5.99 -19.91 -10.43
N HIS A 55 5.34 -21.05 -10.23
CA HIS A 55 5.28 -22.16 -11.18
C HIS A 55 3.82 -22.56 -11.34
#